data_AF-A0A3S1UBR6-F1
#
_entry.id   AF-A0A3S1UBR6-F1
#
_cell.length_a   1.000
_cell.length_b   1.000
_cell.length_c   1.000
_cell.angle_alpha   90.00
_cell.angle_beta   90.00
_cell.angle_gamma   90.00
#
_symmetry.space_group_name_H-M   'P 1'
#
loop_
_entity.id
_entity.type
_entity.pdbx_description
1 polymer ?
#
loop_
_entity_poly.entity_id
_entity_poly.type
_entity_poly.pdbx_seq_one_letter_code
_entity_poly.pdbx_strand_id
1 'polypeptide(L)'
;MPDRSFLSWPFFEDRHRELAEHLEAWCTTNLPVDHHDVDAACRELVTKLGQDGWLKPTALDTDNPGPLDVRTLCITRETLARHDGLADFAFAMQGLGTGALSLFGTP
;
A
#
# COMPACT_ATOMS: atom_id res chain seq x y z
N MET A 1 -0.20 -20.89 3.87
CA MET A 1 -0.38 -19.68 3.05
C MET A 1 -1.77 -19.14 3.37
N PRO A 2 -1.92 -17.82 3.57
CA PRO A 2 -3.23 -17.19 3.66
C PRO A 2 -4.06 -17.47 2.39
N ASP A 3 -5.38 -17.46 2.52
CA ASP A 3 -6.27 -17.65 1.38
C ASP A 3 -6.11 -16.50 0.37
N ARG A 4 -5.84 -16.85 -0.89
CA ARG A 4 -5.73 -15.92 -2.02
C ARG A 4 -6.79 -16.18 -3.09
N SER A 5 -7.74 -17.08 -2.83
CA SER A 5 -8.80 -17.44 -3.77
C SER A 5 -9.70 -16.25 -4.12
N PHE A 6 -9.82 -15.27 -3.22
CA PHE A 6 -10.56 -14.04 -3.47
C PHE A 6 -10.06 -13.25 -4.68
N LEU A 7 -8.76 -13.36 -5.01
CA LEU A 7 -8.20 -12.70 -6.19
C LEU A 7 -8.89 -13.22 -7.46
N SER A 8 -9.35 -14.48 -7.53
CA SER A 8 -10.05 -15.04 -8.68
C SER A 8 -11.51 -14.60 -8.84
N TRP A 9 -12.03 -13.79 -7.91
CA TRP A 9 -13.38 -13.23 -8.04
C TRP A 9 -13.46 -12.22 -9.19
N PRO A 10 -14.66 -12.02 -9.78
CA PRO A 10 -14.84 -11.11 -10.92
C PRO A 10 -14.68 -9.62 -10.55
N PHE A 11 -14.44 -9.30 -9.27
CA PHE A 11 -14.18 -7.94 -8.81
C PHE A 11 -12.74 -7.45 -9.08
N PHE A 12 -11.81 -8.38 -9.30
CA PHE A 12 -10.39 -8.09 -9.46
C PHE A 12 -9.92 -8.31 -10.89
N GLU A 13 -9.32 -7.27 -11.45
CA GLU A 13 -8.62 -7.27 -12.74
C GLU A 13 -7.19 -7.83 -12.60
N ASP A 14 -6.55 -8.20 -13.72
CA ASP A 14 -5.22 -8.84 -13.71
C ASP A 14 -4.14 -8.00 -13.03
N ARG A 15 -4.17 -6.67 -13.19
CA ARG A 15 -3.25 -5.75 -12.48
C ARG A 15 -3.32 -5.90 -10.95
N HIS A 16 -4.47 -6.28 -10.39
CA HIS A 16 -4.60 -6.50 -8.95
C HIS A 16 -3.96 -7.83 -8.51
N ARG A 17 -3.99 -8.84 -9.38
CA ARG A 17 -3.34 -10.14 -9.13
C ARG A 17 -1.83 -9.97 -9.13
N GLU A 18 -1.32 -9.25 -10.14
CA GLU A 18 0.10 -8.91 -10.26
C GLU A 18 0.58 -8.08 -9.08
N LEU A 19 -0.20 -7.05 -8.68
CA LEU A 19 0.07 -6.27 -7.47
C LEU A 19 0.20 -7.18 -6.23
N ALA A 20 -0.78 -8.06 -6.01
CA ALA A 20 -0.78 -8.96 -4.85
C ALA A 20 0.40 -9.95 -4.87
N GLU A 21 0.86 -10.37 -6.05
CA GLU A 21 2.04 -11.22 -6.19
C GLU A 21 3.34 -10.46 -5.88
N HIS A 22 3.55 -9.31 -6.53
CA HIS A 22 4.75 -8.52 -6.34
C HIS A 22 4.87 -7.97 -4.91
N LEU A 23 3.77 -7.53 -4.31
CA LEU A 23 3.78 -7.04 -2.94
C LEU A 23 4.05 -8.16 -1.93
N GLU A 24 3.53 -9.37 -2.14
CA GLU A 24 3.84 -10.52 -1.27
C GLU A 24 5.34 -10.84 -1.28
N ALA A 25 5.96 -10.83 -2.47
CA ALA A 25 7.40 -11.04 -2.62
C ALA A 25 8.21 -9.93 -1.93
N TRP A 26 7.76 -8.68 -2.06
CA TRP A 26 8.37 -7.53 -1.41
C TRP A 26 8.29 -7.65 0.12
N CYS A 27 7.12 -7.96 0.68
CA CYS A 27 6.92 -8.12 2.12
C CYS A 27 7.79 -9.24 2.69
N THR A 28 7.86 -10.39 2.00
CA THR A 28 8.70 -11.52 2.44
C THR A 28 10.18 -11.16 2.55
N THR A 29 10.63 -10.17 1.77
CA THR A 29 12.03 -9.72 1.77
C THR A 29 12.29 -8.60 2.77
N ASN A 30 11.30 -7.74 3.04
CA ASN A 30 11.50 -6.48 3.74
C ASN A 30 10.85 -6.39 5.13
N LEU A 31 9.94 -7.32 5.47
CA LEU A 31 9.14 -7.31 6.69
C LEU A 31 9.28 -8.62 7.48
N PRO A 32 9.02 -8.62 8.81
CA PRO A 32 8.72 -7.45 9.64
C PRO A 32 9.95 -6.58 9.91
N VAL A 33 9.73 -5.34 10.35
CA VAL A 33 10.80 -4.46 10.84
C VAL A 33 10.93 -4.54 12.38
N ASP A 34 12.00 -3.99 12.94
CA ASP A 34 12.13 -3.85 14.39
C ASP A 34 11.18 -2.76 14.91
N HIS A 35 10.46 -3.05 16.01
CA HIS A 35 9.46 -2.16 16.62
C HIS A 35 9.98 -1.48 17.89
N HIS A 36 11.26 -1.60 18.25
CA HIS A 36 11.83 -0.98 19.45
C HIS A 36 11.73 0.56 19.44
N ASP A 37 12.04 1.19 18.31
CA ASP A 37 11.84 2.62 18.05
C ASP A 37 10.85 2.77 16.90
N VAL A 38 9.57 2.85 17.24
CA VAL A 38 8.46 2.94 16.26
C VAL A 38 8.55 4.19 15.38
N ASP A 39 9.17 5.24 15.88
CA ASP A 39 9.34 6.52 15.20
C ASP A 39 10.38 6.39 14.08
N ALA A 40 11.52 5.78 14.39
CA ALA A 40 12.54 5.45 13.39
C ALA A 40 12.02 4.43 12.37
N ALA A 41 11.35 3.37 12.85
CA ALA A 41 10.79 2.32 12.01
C ALA A 41 9.75 2.86 11.01
N CYS A 42 8.84 3.74 11.43
CA CYS A 42 7.87 4.36 10.52
C CYS A 42 8.55 5.19 9.43
N ARG A 43 9.58 5.97 9.77
CA ARG A 43 10.33 6.78 8.78
C ARG A 43 11.01 5.88 7.74
N GLU A 44 11.62 4.78 8.18
CA GLU A 44 12.24 3.81 7.29
C GLU A 44 11.21 3.11 6.40
N LEU A 45 10.09 2.67 6.97
CA LEU A 45 8.99 2.03 6.24
C LEU A 45 8.44 2.95 5.14
N VAL A 46 8.08 4.20 5.47
CA VAL A 46 7.59 5.18 4.49
C VAL A 46 8.64 5.41 3.39
N THR A 47 9.92 5.48 3.76
CA THR A 47 11.01 5.66 2.80
C THR A 47 11.10 4.49 1.83
N LYS A 48 11.16 3.25 2.33
CA LYS A 48 11.24 2.03 1.50
C LYS A 48 10.00 1.85 0.64
N LEU A 49 8.81 1.97 1.22
CA LEU A 49 7.54 1.88 0.50
C LEU A 49 7.46 2.94 -0.62
N GLY A 50 7.94 4.15 -0.36
CA GLY A 50 7.98 5.23 -1.35
C GLY A 50 8.98 4.97 -2.48
N GLN A 51 10.19 4.56 -2.12
CA GLN A 51 11.27 4.24 -3.07
C GLN A 51 10.86 3.14 -4.05
N ASP A 52 10.20 2.10 -3.55
CA ASP A 52 9.76 0.96 -4.36
C ASP A 52 8.39 1.18 -5.01
N GLY A 53 7.82 2.38 -4.85
CA GLY A 53 6.62 2.81 -5.56
C GLY A 53 5.29 2.34 -4.96
N TRP A 54 5.30 1.65 -3.82
CA TRP A 54 4.10 1.16 -3.14
C TRP A 54 3.20 2.29 -2.66
N LEU A 55 3.73 3.49 -2.38
CA LEU A 55 2.92 4.64 -1.95
C LEU A 55 2.21 5.36 -3.10
N LYS A 56 2.55 5.10 -4.37
CA LYS A 56 1.93 5.81 -5.52
C LYS A 56 0.39 5.76 -5.53
N PRO A 57 -0.27 4.63 -5.23
CA PRO A 57 -1.73 4.55 -5.25
C PRO A 57 -2.43 5.35 -4.13
N THR A 58 -1.69 5.87 -3.15
CA THR A 58 -2.25 6.54 -1.97
C THR A 58 -2.69 7.98 -2.20
N ALA A 59 -2.34 8.57 -3.35
CA ALA A 59 -2.75 9.92 -3.75
C ALA A 59 -3.22 9.94 -5.20
N LEU A 60 -3.94 11.00 -5.58
CA LEU A 60 -4.34 11.23 -6.97
C LEU A 60 -3.11 11.44 -7.85
N ASP A 61 -3.05 10.71 -8.98
CA ASP A 61 -2.08 10.95 -10.04
C ASP A 61 -2.50 12.20 -10.83
N THR A 62 -1.67 13.24 -10.77
CA THR A 62 -1.91 14.51 -11.47
C THR A 62 -1.62 14.45 -12.97
N ASP A 63 -0.75 13.52 -13.40
CA ASP A 63 -0.39 13.34 -14.81
C ASP A 63 -1.44 12.50 -15.55
N ASN A 64 -2.07 11.55 -14.84
CA ASN A 64 -3.17 10.73 -15.34
C ASN A 64 -4.35 10.72 -14.35
N PRO A 65 -5.14 11.80 -14.30
CA PRO A 65 -6.20 11.95 -13.31
C PRO A 65 -7.29 10.90 -13.45
N GLY A 66 -7.53 10.17 -12.37
CA GLY A 66 -8.58 9.16 -12.24
C GLY A 66 -8.96 8.95 -10.78
N PRO A 67 -10.08 8.26 -10.50
CA PRO A 67 -10.45 7.92 -9.14
C PRO A 67 -9.40 6.98 -8.53
N LEU A 68 -9.22 7.06 -7.21
CA LEU A 68 -8.37 6.12 -6.48
C LEU A 68 -8.88 4.68 -6.68
N ASP A 69 -7.99 3.76 -7.06
CA ASP A 69 -8.34 2.34 -7.15
C ASP A 69 -8.37 1.72 -5.75
N VAL A 70 -9.56 1.74 -5.14
CA VAL A 70 -9.77 1.23 -3.79
C VAL A 70 -9.42 -0.25 -3.62
N ARG A 71 -9.45 -1.05 -4.70
CA ARG A 71 -9.07 -2.47 -4.64
C ARG A 71 -7.56 -2.63 -4.48
N THR A 72 -6.78 -1.81 -5.18
CA THR A 72 -5.32 -1.70 -5.01
C THR A 72 -4.96 -1.30 -3.57
N LEU A 73 -5.66 -0.29 -3.02
CA LEU A 73 -5.46 0.13 -1.63
C LEU A 73 -5.80 -1.00 -0.63
N CYS A 74 -6.93 -1.67 -0.81
CA CYS A 74 -7.36 -2.77 0.06
C CYS A 74 -6.38 -3.95 0.02
N ILE A 75 -5.97 -4.41 -1.16
CA ILE A 75 -4.99 -5.50 -1.31
C ILE A 75 -3.66 -5.13 -0.65
N THR A 76 -3.22 -3.87 -0.82
CA THR A 76 -1.95 -3.41 -0.26
C THR A 76 -1.99 -3.43 1.26
N ARG A 77 -3.04 -2.86 1.86
CA ARG A 77 -3.25 -2.88 3.31
C ARG A 77 -3.38 -4.29 3.87
N GLU A 78 -4.19 -5.14 3.25
CA GLU A 78 -4.36 -6.53 3.66
C GLU A 78 -3.03 -7.28 3.67
N THR A 79 -2.23 -7.11 2.61
CA THR A 79 -0.95 -7.80 2.45
C THR A 79 0.08 -7.29 3.45
N LEU A 80 0.21 -5.97 3.61
CA LEU A 80 1.13 -5.38 4.59
C LEU A 80 0.75 -5.80 6.02
N ALA A 81 -0.52 -5.68 6.40
CA ALA A 81 -0.98 -5.98 7.77
C ALA A 81 -0.76 -7.43 8.17
N ARG A 82 -0.75 -8.35 7.19
CA ARG A 82 -0.47 -9.77 7.41
C ARG A 82 0.99 -10.04 7.77
N HIS A 83 1.91 -9.20 7.29
CA HIS A 83 3.35 -9.32 7.51
C HIS A 83 3.82 -8.44 8.67
N ASP A 84 3.34 -7.19 8.73
CA ASP A 84 3.69 -6.23 9.76
C ASP A 84 2.60 -5.14 9.89
N GLY A 85 1.96 -5.06 11.05
CA GLY A 85 0.94 -4.04 11.33
C GLY A 85 1.47 -2.60 11.28
N LEU A 86 2.76 -2.38 11.58
CA LEU A 86 3.39 -1.07 11.48
C LEU A 86 3.62 -0.65 10.02
N ALA A 87 3.87 -1.62 9.13
CA ALA A 87 3.96 -1.37 7.70
C ALA A 87 2.60 -1.00 7.09
N ASP A 88 1.52 -1.68 7.49
CA ASP A 88 0.15 -1.26 7.13
C ASP A 88 -0.16 0.14 7.65
N PHE A 89 0.17 0.41 8.91
CA PHE A 89 -0.01 1.73 9.51
C PHE A 89 0.71 2.82 8.69
N ALA A 90 2.00 2.62 8.41
CA ALA A 90 2.80 3.56 7.64
C ALA A 90 2.20 3.83 6.25
N PHE A 91 1.78 2.80 5.53
CA PHE A 91 1.11 2.93 4.24
C PHE A 91 -0.23 3.67 4.35
N ALA A 92 -1.08 3.26 5.30
CA ALA A 92 -2.43 3.80 5.47
C ALA A 92 -2.42 5.29 5.79
N MET A 93 -1.45 5.75 6.59
CA MET A 93 -1.31 7.15 6.97
C MET A 93 -0.91 8.04 5.79
N GLN A 94 -0.20 7.52 4.78
CA GLN A 94 0.07 8.29 3.56
C GLN A 94 -1.24 8.62 2.84
N GLY A 95 -2.08 7.61 2.60
CA GLY A 95 -3.36 7.81 1.92
C GLY A 95 -4.35 8.65 2.72
N LEU A 96 -4.45 8.42 4.03
CA LEU A 96 -5.32 9.23 4.90
C LEU A 96 -4.84 10.69 4.98
N GLY A 97 -3.53 10.90 5.10
CA GLY A 97 -2.93 12.23 5.21
C GLY A 97 -3.03 13.05 3.93
N THR A 98 -2.90 12.41 2.76
CA THR A 98 -2.99 13.09 1.45
C THR A 98 -4.37 13.06 0.81
N GLY A 99 -5.33 12.33 1.40
CA GLY A 99 -6.67 12.15 0.83
C GLY A 99 -7.42 13.48 0.62
N ALA A 100 -7.34 14.41 1.57
CA ALA A 100 -7.96 15.72 1.42
C ALA A 100 -7.36 16.54 0.27
N LEU A 101 -6.05 16.44 0.06
CA LEU A 101 -5.38 17.09 -1.07
C LEU A 101 -5.82 16.46 -2.39
N SER A 102 -5.94 15.13 -2.43
CA SER A 102 -6.39 14.40 -3.63
C SER A 102 -7.82 14.74 -4.05
N LEU A 103 -8.69 15.07 -3.07
CA LEU A 103 -10.10 15.36 -3.32
C LEU A 103 -10.41 16.85 -3.49
N PHE A 104 -9.64 17.72 -2.83
CA PHE A 104 -9.96 19.15 -2.71
C PHE A 104 -8.77 20.09 -2.95
N GLY A 105 -7.61 19.57 -3.33
CA GLY A 105 -6.42 20.37 -3.63
C GLY A 105 -6.62 21.25 -4.86
N THR A 106 -6.06 22.46 -4.82
CA THR A 106 -5.94 23.34 -5.99
C THR A 106 -4.56 23.20 -6.62
N PRO A 107 -4.38 23.52 -7.91
CA PRO A 107 -3.07 23.60 -8.55
C PRO A 107 -2.10 24.57 -7.87
#